data_AF-A0A957DE25-F1
#
_entry.id   AF-A0A957DE25-F1
#
_cell.length_a   1.000
_cell.length_b   1.000
_cell.length_c   1.000
_cell.angle_alpha   90.00
_cell.angle_beta   90.00
_cell.angle_gamma   90.00
#
_symmetry.space_group_name_H-M   'P 1'
#
loop_
_entity.id
_entity.type
_entity.pdbx_description
1 polymer ?
#
loop_
_entity_poly.entity_id
_entity_poly.type
_entity_poly.pdbx_seq_one_letter_code
_entity_poly.pdbx_strand_id
1 'polypeptide(L)' 'MHDWIEKSKAAAHAIQARDGRKPQIGLILGSGLGGFADDVSEAVTVPFADIPHFPTSSVSGHAGQ' A
#
# COMPACT_ATOMS: atom_id res chain seq x y z
N MET A 1 20.74 -9.55 -2.99
CA MET A 1 20.66 -8.32 -2.18
C MET A 1 20.19 -7.12 -3.01
N HIS A 2 20.73 -6.88 -4.20
CA HIS A 2 20.32 -5.77 -5.09
C HIS A 2 18.85 -5.81 -5.56
N ASP A 3 18.30 -7.01 -5.77
CA ASP A 3 16.95 -7.22 -6.31
C ASP A 3 15.82 -6.60 -5.47
N TRP A 4 15.92 -6.64 -4.14
CA TRP A 4 14.88 -6.11 -3.24
C TRP A 4 14.76 -4.58 -3.29
N ILE A 5 15.87 -3.88 -3.52
CA ILE A 5 15.87 -2.42 -3.63
C ILE A 5 15.14 -2.00 -4.91
N GLU A 6 15.41 -2.67 -6.02
CA GLU A 6 14.77 -2.36 -7.30
C GLU A 6 13.27 -2.68 -7.28
N LYS A 7 12.87 -3.81 -6.69
CA LYS A 7 11.45 -4.14 -6.48
C LYS A 7 10.75 -3.11 -5.61
N SER A 8 11.38 -2.67 -4.52
CA SER A 8 10.82 -1.65 -3.63
C SER A 8 10.67 -0.29 -4.33
N LYS A 9 11.65 0.12 -5.14
CA LYS A 9 11.56 1.35 -5.94
C LYS A 9 10.44 1.28 -6.98
N ALA A 10 10.28 0.15 -7.66
CA ALA A 10 9.20 -0.05 -8.64
C ALA A 10 7.82 0.09 -7.98
N ALA A 11 7.61 -0.54 -6.82
CA ALA A 11 6.39 -0.40 -6.03
C ALA A 11 6.15 1.05 -5.59
N ALA A 12 7.17 1.72 -5.04
CA ALA A 12 7.08 3.11 -4.59
C ALA A 12 6.74 4.07 -5.74
N HIS A 13 7.33 3.87 -6.92
CA HIS A 13 7.05 4.69 -8.09
C HIS A 13 5.61 4.50 -8.59
N ALA A 14 5.08 3.27 -8.58
CA ALA A 14 3.70 3.01 -8.95
C ALA A 14 2.70 3.72 -8.01
N ILE A 15 2.98 3.76 -6.71
CA ILE A 15 2.18 4.49 -5.72
C ILE A 15 2.29 6.02 -5.95
N GLN A 16 3.50 6.55 -6.15
CA GLN A 16 3.72 7.98 -6.43
C GLN A 16 3.07 8.45 -7.73
N ALA A 17 2.93 7.58 -8.73
CA ALA A 17 2.24 7.90 -9.98
C ALA A 17 0.72 8.05 -9.80
N ARG A 18 0.14 7.44 -8.76
CA ARG A 18 -1.28 7.58 -8.38
C ARG A 18 -1.53 8.88 -7.60
N ASP A 19 -0.56 9.26 -6.77
CA ASP A 19 -0.62 10.42 -5.91
C ASP A 19 0.78 11.02 -5.70
N GLY A 20 0.97 12.27 -6.14
CA GLY A 20 2.26 12.96 -6.06
C GLY A 20 2.66 13.41 -4.64
N ARG A 21 1.81 13.18 -3.64
CA ARG A 21 2.12 13.48 -2.23
C ARG A 21 3.27 12.61 -1.72
N LYS A 22 4.07 13.17 -0.82
CA LYS A 22 5.16 12.46 -0.12
C LYS A 22 4.73 12.20 1.33
N PRO A 23 4.27 10.98 1.66
CA PRO A 23 3.85 10.68 3.02
C PRO A 23 5.04 10.80 3.98
N GLN A 24 4.78 11.38 5.16
CA GLN A 24 5.81 11.54 6.21
C GLN A 24 5.82 10.36 7.19
N ILE A 25 4.71 9.62 7.26
CA ILE A 25 4.50 8.52 8.20
C ILE A 25 3.93 7.34 7.41
N GLY A 26 4.44 6.14 7.71
CA GLY A 26 3.85 4.88 7.27
C GLY A 26 3.22 4.16 8.46
N LEU A 27 2.03 3.60 8.28
CA LEU A 27 1.30 2.84 9.29
C LEU A 27 0.86 1.50 8.69
N ILE A 28 1.06 0.41 9.44
CA ILE A 28 0.60 -0.94 9.07
C ILE A 28 -0.54 -1.29 10.03
N LEU A 29 -1.71 -1.61 9.46
CA LEU A 29 -2.89 -1.97 10.23
C LEU A 29 -3.01 -3.50 10.32
N GLY A 30 -3.01 -4.01 11.56
CA GLY A 30 -3.26 -5.42 11.84
C GLY A 30 -4.74 -5.79 11.79
N SER A 31 -5.03 -7.07 12.02
CA SER A 31 -6.40 -7.59 12.09
C SER A 31 -7.30 -6.77 13.02
N GLY A 32 -8.49 -6.41 12.53
CA GLY A 32 -9.48 -5.64 13.30
C GLY A 32 -9.26 -4.12 13.34
N LEU A 33 -8.15 -3.62 12.79
CA LEU A 33 -7.84 -2.17 12.76
C LEU A 33 -8.16 -1.51 11.41
N GLY A 34 -8.76 -2.24 10.46
CA GLY A 34 -9.05 -1.73 9.11
C GLY A 34 -9.93 -0.48 9.10
N GLY A 35 -10.85 -0.34 10.06
CA GLY A 35 -11.72 0.84 10.17
C GLY A 35 -10.97 2.16 10.36
N PHE A 36 -9.73 2.13 10.86
CA PHE A 36 -8.90 3.33 10.95
C PHE A 36 -8.59 3.92 9.56
N ALA A 37 -8.43 3.08 8.54
CA ALA A 37 -8.18 3.54 7.17
C ALA A 37 -9.41 4.25 6.57
N ASP A 38 -10.61 3.85 6.98
CA ASP A 38 -11.87 4.43 6.50
C ASP A 38 -12.08 5.88 6.98
N ASP A 39 -11.45 6.26 8.10
CA ASP A 39 -11.53 7.60 8.68
C ASP A 39 -10.53 8.59 8.04
N VAL A 40 -9.67 8.15 7.11
CA VAL A 40 -8.68 9.01 6.46
C VAL A 40 -9.35 9.91 5.41
N SER A 41 -9.32 11.23 5.64
CA SER A 41 -9.83 12.22 4.69
C SER A 41 -8.95 12.33 3.43
N GLU A 42 -9.56 12.50 2.26
CA GLU A 42 -8.85 12.65 0.98
C GLU A 42 -7.86 11.50 0.70
N ALA A 43 -8.25 10.29 1.15
CA ALA A 43 -7.49 9.08 0.93
C ALA A 43 -7.40 8.74 -0.57
N VAL A 44 -6.21 8.29 -0.97
CA VAL A 44 -6.01 7.60 -2.25
C VAL A 44 -5.80 6.13 -1.92
N THR A 45 -6.74 5.30 -2.36
CA THR A 45 -6.68 3.84 -2.18
C THR A 45 -5.97 3.21 -3.37
N VAL A 46 -4.95 2.39 -3.11
CA VAL A 46 -4.19 1.70 -4.15
C VAL A 46 -4.30 0.19 -3.90
N PRO A 47 -5.09 -0.55 -4.69
CA PRO A 47 -5.20 -1.99 -4.54
C PRO A 47 -3.83 -2.67 -4.62
N PHE A 48 -3.56 -3.66 -3.76
CA PHE A 48 -2.26 -4.34 -3.76
C PHE A 48 -1.95 -5.02 -5.11
N ALA A 49 -2.98 -5.46 -5.84
CA ALA A 49 -2.84 -6.04 -7.17
C ALA A 49 -2.29 -5.05 -8.22
N ASP A 50 -2.45 -3.75 -7.99
CA ASP A 50 -1.96 -2.69 -8.86
C ASP A 50 -0.52 -2.28 -8.54
N ILE A 51 0.06 -2.79 -7.45
CA ILE A 51 1.41 -2.45 -7.00
C ILE A 51 2.37 -3.58 -7.45
N PRO A 52 3.36 -3.28 -8.30
CA PRO A 52 4.33 -4.28 -8.74
C PRO A 52 5.03 -4.95 -7.54
N HIS A 53 5.14 -6.28 -7.61
CA HIS A 53 5.82 -7.11 -6.60
C HIS A 53 5.17 -7.13 -5.21
N PHE A 54 4.00 -6.51 -5.04
CA PHE A 54 3.25 -6.59 -3.79
C PHE A 54 2.51 -7.93 -3.69
N PRO A 55 2.39 -8.50 -2.48
CA PRO A 55 1.67 -9.74 -2.28
C PRO A 55 0.17 -9.52 -2.47
N THR A 56 -0.49 -10.42 -3.20
CA THR A 56 -1.95 -10.48 -3.23
C THR A 56 -2.45 -11.13 -1.93
N SER A 57 -3.29 -10.42 -1.19
CA SER A 57 -3.87 -10.95 0.05
C SER A 57 -4.83 -12.09 -0.27
N SER A 58 -4.50 -13.32 0.13
CA SER A 58 -5.36 -14.50 -0.04
C SER A 58 -6.23 -14.79 1.19
N VAL A 59 -6.26 -13.89 2.19
CA VAL A 59 -6.94 -14.10 3.48
C VAL A 59 -8.18 -13.21 3.57
N SER A 60 -9.33 -13.83 3.85
CA SER A 60 -10.60 -13.14 4.09
C SER A 60 -10.49 -12.20 5.30
N GLY A 61 -10.82 -10.92 5.13
CA GLY A 61 -10.81 -9.91 6.20
C GLY A 61 -9.62 -8.94 6.17
N HIS A 62 -8.72 -9.04 5.19
CA HIS A 62 -7.77 -7.98 4.84
C HIS A 62 -8.22 -7.36 3.52
N ALA A 63 -8.48 -6.05 3.51
CA ALA A 63 -9.05 -5.37 2.34
C ALA A 63 -8.13 -5.44 1.10
N GLY A 64 -6.85 -5.75 1.26
CA GLY A 64 -5.92 -5.97 0.14
C GLY A 64 -5.65 -4.71 -0.67
N GLN A 65 -5.62 -3.57 0.01
CA GLN A 65 -5.49 -2.22 -0.54
C GLN A 65 -4.85 -1.29 0.49
#